data_AF-A0A932A5X8-F1
#
_entry.id   AF-A0A932A5X8-F1
#
_cell.length_a   1.000
_cell.length_b   1.000
_cell.length_c   1.000
_cell.angle_alpha   90.00
_cell.angle_beta   90.00
_cell.angle_gamma   90.00
#
_symmetry.space_group_name_H-M   'P 1'
#
loop_
_entity.id
_entity.type
_entity.pdbx_description
1 polymer ?
#
loop_
_entity_poly.entity_id
_entity_poly.type
_entity_poly.pdbx_seq_one_letter_code
_entity_poly.pdbx_strand_id
1 'polypeptide(L)'
;MLFSAMQGYAQNKPILLKHTFKPGEITEHVQQTIAKARASLDALVKVPTEAKDFSNTILALEHTMAEFFDHSQPILFLKDVLVDEVLRNEALQCEPLIRQFKEEVLMRQDLFLSFETAQQNLKAQDLKLDMANQRLITLWALKFRKSGVHLQGRAQEELHRLKAELILLEATFERNINTHDSTIQV
;
A
#
# COMPACT_ATOMS: atom_id res chain seq x y z
N MET A 1 -27.65 -27.12 -10.10
CA MET A 1 -26.47 -27.15 -9.21
C MET A 1 -25.77 -25.79 -9.28
N LEU A 2 -26.30 -24.78 -8.60
CA LEU A 2 -25.73 -23.42 -8.57
C LEU A 2 -25.99 -22.81 -7.19
N PHE A 3 -25.29 -23.30 -6.17
CA PHE A 3 -25.22 -22.67 -4.84
C PHE A 3 -23.93 -23.19 -4.17
N SER A 4 -22.78 -22.64 -4.55
CA SER A 4 -21.53 -22.95 -3.82
C SER A 4 -20.48 -21.84 -3.94
N ALA A 5 -20.90 -20.57 -4.01
CA ALA A 5 -19.98 -19.43 -4.06
C ALA A 5 -20.26 -18.34 -3.00
N MET A 6 -21.26 -18.51 -2.13
CA MET A 6 -21.55 -17.55 -1.06
C MET A 6 -21.24 -18.07 0.36
N GLN A 7 -20.67 -19.28 0.49
CA GLN A 7 -20.37 -19.87 1.80
C GLN A 7 -19.17 -19.19 2.51
N GLY A 8 -18.37 -18.37 1.82
CA GLY A 8 -17.15 -17.77 2.36
C GLY A 8 -17.33 -16.46 3.14
N TYR A 9 -18.43 -15.73 2.96
CA TYR A 9 -18.60 -14.40 3.58
C TYR A 9 -19.40 -14.41 4.89
N ALA A 10 -20.15 -15.49 5.18
CA ALA A 10 -21.06 -15.54 6.32
C ALA A 10 -20.42 -15.93 7.67
N GLN A 11 -19.11 -16.23 7.70
CA GLN A 11 -18.41 -16.69 8.92
C GLN A 11 -17.24 -15.81 9.36
N ASN A 12 -16.91 -14.74 8.62
CA ASN A 12 -15.91 -13.79 9.10
C ASN A 12 -16.59 -12.71 9.96
N LYS A 13 -16.37 -12.80 11.27
CA LYS A 13 -16.61 -11.68 12.20
C LYS A 13 -16.03 -10.41 11.56
N PRO A 14 -16.77 -9.29 11.49
CA PRO A 14 -16.26 -8.08 10.85
C PRO A 14 -14.92 -7.74 11.50
N ILE A 15 -13.91 -7.45 10.68
CA ILE A 15 -12.63 -6.95 11.17
C ILE A 15 -12.97 -5.62 11.86
N LEU A 16 -13.02 -5.66 13.19
CA LEU A 16 -13.16 -4.45 13.97
C LEU A 16 -11.85 -3.70 13.84
N LEU A 17 -11.91 -2.44 13.40
CA LEU A 17 -10.77 -1.54 13.39
C LEU A 17 -10.13 -1.57 14.77
N LYS A 18 -8.88 -2.02 14.88
CA LYS A 18 -8.12 -1.92 16.13
C LYS A 18 -7.95 -0.43 16.42
N HIS A 19 -8.59 0.04 17.49
CA HIS A 19 -8.64 1.45 17.87
C HIS A 19 -8.12 1.69 19.30
N THR A 20 -7.72 0.61 19.99
CA THR A 20 -7.14 0.68 21.34
C THR A 20 -5.68 0.26 21.27
N PHE A 21 -4.81 1.11 21.77
CA PHE A 21 -3.36 0.92 21.79
C PHE A 21 -2.79 1.43 23.11
N LYS A 22 -1.66 0.87 23.52
CA LYS A 22 -0.77 1.46 24.54
C LYS A 22 0.35 2.25 23.86
N PRO A 23 1.00 3.19 24.57
CA PRO A 23 2.16 3.89 24.03
C PRO A 23 3.22 2.92 23.50
N GLY A 24 3.68 3.14 22.28
CA GLY A 24 4.64 2.29 21.55
C GLY A 24 4.01 1.20 20.67
N GLU A 25 2.76 0.79 20.95
CA GLU A 25 2.11 -0.30 20.20
C GLU A 25 1.66 0.13 18.80
N ILE A 26 1.45 1.43 18.55
CA ILE A 26 1.10 1.94 17.20
C ILE A 26 2.31 1.80 16.28
N THR A 27 3.47 2.25 16.76
CA THR A 27 4.73 2.19 16.02
C THR A 27 5.11 0.74 15.71
N GLU A 28 5.03 -0.13 16.71
CA GLU A 28 5.31 -1.56 16.53
C GLU A 28 4.35 -2.19 15.51
N HIS A 29 3.05 -1.90 15.61
CA HIS A 29 2.04 -2.40 14.69
C HIS A 29 2.31 -1.98 13.24
N VAL A 30 2.70 -0.72 13.01
CA VAL A 30 3.04 -0.20 11.68
C VAL A 30 4.31 -0.87 11.14
N GLN A 31 5.35 -1.00 11.96
CA GLN A 31 6.59 -1.66 11.57
C GLN A 31 6.38 -3.13 11.20
N GLN A 32 5.61 -3.87 12.00
CA GLN A 32 5.25 -5.26 11.73
C GLN A 32 4.43 -5.39 10.45
N THR A 33 3.47 -4.48 10.25
CA THR A 33 2.63 -4.42 9.04
C THR A 33 3.49 -4.23 7.78
N ILE A 34 4.43 -3.27 7.81
CA ILE A 34 5.38 -3.03 6.72
C ILE A 34 6.29 -4.24 6.50
N ALA A 35 6.85 -4.82 7.56
CA ALA A 35 7.74 -5.97 7.48
C ALA A 35 7.04 -7.20 6.87
N LYS A 36 5.80 -7.48 7.28
CA LYS A 36 4.98 -8.56 6.72
C LYS A 36 4.71 -8.33 5.23
N ALA A 37 4.30 -7.12 4.85
CA ALA A 37 4.05 -6.78 3.45
C ALA A 37 5.33 -6.92 2.61
N ARG A 38 6.48 -6.43 3.09
CA ARG A 38 7.78 -6.61 2.42
C ARG A 38 8.10 -8.09 2.18
N ALA A 39 7.97 -8.93 3.21
CA ALA A 39 8.23 -10.35 3.09
C ALA A 39 7.33 -11.04 2.05
N SER A 40 6.04 -10.72 2.01
CA SER A 40 5.11 -11.25 1.00
C SER A 40 5.47 -10.80 -0.42
N LEU A 41 5.83 -9.52 -0.60
CA LEU A 41 6.27 -9.00 -1.90
C LEU A 41 7.58 -9.63 -2.36
N ASP A 42 8.52 -9.87 -1.45
CA ASP A 42 9.79 -10.54 -1.75
C ASP A 42 9.60 -12.01 -2.13
N ALA A 43 8.63 -12.70 -1.53
CA ALA A 43 8.27 -14.06 -1.90
C ALA A 43 7.68 -14.11 -3.33
N LEU A 44 6.82 -13.15 -3.67
CA LEU A 44 6.21 -13.04 -5.00
C LEU A 44 7.26 -12.85 -6.10
N VAL A 45 8.27 -12.02 -5.88
CA VAL A 45 9.35 -11.83 -6.86
C VAL A 45 10.11 -13.13 -7.12
N LYS A 46 10.28 -13.98 -6.10
CA LYS A 46 11.00 -15.27 -6.20
C LYS A 46 10.25 -16.36 -6.94
N VAL A 47 8.96 -16.19 -7.27
CA VAL A 47 8.22 -17.15 -8.12
C VAL A 47 8.94 -17.30 -9.46
N PRO A 48 9.22 -18.52 -9.96
CA PRO A 48 9.89 -18.71 -11.25
C PRO A 48 9.15 -18.03 -12.40
N THR A 49 9.89 -17.47 -13.36
CA THR A 49 9.36 -16.67 -14.48
C THR A 49 8.22 -17.38 -15.23
N GLU A 50 8.42 -18.66 -15.55
CA GLU A 50 7.47 -19.52 -16.25
C GLU A 50 6.22 -19.87 -15.43
N ALA A 51 6.32 -19.79 -14.09
CA ALA A 51 5.24 -20.10 -13.17
C ALA A 51 4.42 -18.86 -12.78
N LYS A 52 4.88 -17.64 -13.09
CA LYS A 52 4.16 -16.40 -12.75
C LYS A 52 2.83 -16.32 -13.50
N ASP A 53 1.73 -16.18 -12.77
CA ASP A 53 0.37 -16.13 -13.31
C ASP A 53 -0.49 -15.05 -12.63
N PHE A 54 -1.79 -15.03 -12.96
CA PHE A 54 -2.72 -14.09 -12.33
C PHE A 54 -2.81 -14.26 -10.81
N SER A 55 -2.92 -15.50 -10.31
CA SER A 55 -3.19 -15.79 -8.90
C SER A 55 -1.96 -15.54 -8.02
N ASN A 56 -0.81 -16.11 -8.40
CA ASN A 56 0.40 -16.12 -7.58
C ASN A 56 1.24 -14.83 -7.71
N THR A 57 0.92 -13.97 -8.68
CA THR A 57 1.66 -12.73 -8.90
C THR A 57 0.73 -11.52 -8.82
N ILE A 58 -0.23 -11.37 -9.74
CA ILE A 58 -1.05 -10.14 -9.79
C ILE A 58 -2.01 -10.04 -8.61
N LEU A 59 -2.75 -11.11 -8.33
CA LEU A 59 -3.71 -11.18 -7.25
C LEU A 59 -3.00 -11.24 -5.88
N ALA A 60 -1.87 -11.95 -5.79
CA ALA A 60 -1.03 -11.96 -4.60
C ALA A 60 -0.48 -10.55 -4.25
N LEU A 61 -0.08 -9.76 -5.25
CA LEU A 61 0.30 -8.35 -5.07
C LEU A 61 -0.88 -7.54 -4.52
N GLU A 62 -2.06 -7.65 -5.13
CA GLU A 62 -3.26 -6.94 -4.68
C GLU A 62 -3.63 -7.33 -3.24
N HIS A 63 -3.67 -8.62 -2.91
CA HIS A 63 -3.97 -9.08 -1.55
C HIS A 63 -2.96 -8.58 -0.52
N THR A 64 -1.66 -8.61 -0.85
CA THR A 64 -0.62 -8.10 0.05
C THR A 64 -0.84 -6.62 0.37
N MET A 65 -1.20 -5.83 -0.65
CA MET A 65 -1.45 -4.41 -0.46
C MET A 65 -2.79 -4.13 0.23
N ALA A 66 -3.83 -4.93 -0.02
CA ALA A 66 -5.09 -4.85 0.70
C ALA A 66 -4.88 -5.12 2.20
N GLU A 67 -4.17 -6.19 2.57
CA GLU A 67 -3.82 -6.47 3.96
C GLU A 67 -3.01 -5.33 4.59
N PHE A 68 -2.03 -4.78 3.86
CA PHE A 68 -1.29 -3.61 4.32
C PHE A 68 -2.22 -2.43 4.60
N PHE A 69 -3.19 -2.15 3.73
CA PHE A 69 -4.13 -1.04 3.92
C PHE A 69 -5.09 -1.29 5.09
N ASP A 70 -5.60 -2.51 5.24
CA ASP A 70 -6.48 -2.87 6.35
C ASP A 70 -5.84 -2.62 7.73
N HIS A 71 -4.51 -2.76 7.81
CA HIS A 71 -3.76 -2.53 9.05
C HIS A 71 -3.20 -1.11 9.21
N SER A 72 -2.94 -0.38 8.12
CA SER A 72 -2.30 0.95 8.16
C SER A 72 -3.30 2.12 8.09
N GLN A 73 -4.39 1.99 7.33
CA GLN A 73 -5.42 3.04 7.24
C GLN A 73 -6.08 3.38 8.58
N PRO A 74 -6.34 2.42 9.50
CA PRO A 74 -6.87 2.76 10.81
C PRO A 74 -5.91 3.67 11.58
N ILE A 75 -4.59 3.47 11.46
CA ILE A 75 -3.60 4.33 12.12
C ILE A 75 -3.63 5.75 11.57
N LEU A 76 -3.73 5.89 10.24
CA LEU A 76 -3.86 7.19 9.60
C LEU A 76 -5.14 7.92 10.01
N PHE A 77 -6.21 7.19 10.30
CA PHE A 77 -7.44 7.78 10.86
C PHE A 77 -7.26 8.19 12.32
N LEU A 78 -6.64 7.34 13.14
CA LEU A 78 -6.44 7.57 14.58
C LEU A 78 -5.61 8.83 14.87
N LYS A 79 -4.67 9.19 13.98
CA LYS A 79 -3.89 10.43 14.10
C LYS A 79 -4.77 11.70 14.16
N ASP A 80 -5.98 11.64 13.59
CA ASP A 80 -6.89 12.79 13.50
C ASP A 80 -7.98 12.78 14.58
N VAL A 81 -8.26 11.63 15.20
CA VAL A 81 -9.42 11.46 16.10
C VAL A 81 -9.11 11.02 17.53
N LEU A 82 -7.87 10.59 17.82
CA LEU A 82 -7.48 10.17 19.17
C LEU A 82 -7.49 11.35 20.14
N VAL A 83 -8.20 11.19 21.26
CA VAL A 83 -8.22 12.15 22.38
C VAL A 83 -6.87 12.14 23.12
N ASP A 84 -6.32 10.94 23.35
CA ASP A 84 -5.02 10.77 23.98
C ASP A 84 -3.90 11.36 23.10
N GLU A 85 -3.23 12.38 23.62
CA GLU A 85 -2.18 13.11 22.90
C GLU A 85 -0.93 12.27 22.62
N VAL A 86 -0.56 11.37 23.53
CA VAL A 86 0.63 10.51 23.36
C VAL A 86 0.38 9.56 22.19
N LEU A 87 -0.77 8.88 22.17
CA LEU A 87 -1.12 7.95 21.10
C LEU A 87 -1.37 8.68 19.77
N ARG A 88 -1.98 9.87 19.81
CA ARG A 88 -2.19 10.69 18.60
C ARG A 88 -0.87 11.11 17.97
N ASN A 89 0.07 11.60 18.77
CA ASN A 89 1.41 11.99 18.31
C ASN A 89 2.20 10.80 17.76
N GLU A 90 2.06 9.62 18.39
CA GLU A 90 2.66 8.39 17.88
C GLU A 90 2.11 8.01 16.50
N ALA A 91 0.78 8.09 16.31
CA ALA A 91 0.15 7.85 15.01
C ALA A 91 0.60 8.87 13.94
N LEU A 92 0.73 10.16 14.29
CA LEU A 92 1.26 11.21 13.41
C LEU A 92 2.69 10.90 12.96
N GLN A 93 3.54 10.39 13.85
CA GLN A 93 4.92 10.03 13.52
C GLN A 93 5.01 8.81 12.57
N CYS A 94 3.98 7.94 12.56
CA CYS A 94 3.94 6.77 11.69
C CYS A 94 3.48 7.07 10.26
N GLU A 95 2.76 8.18 10.02
CA GLU A 95 2.23 8.52 8.71
C GLU A 95 3.29 8.58 7.60
N PRO A 96 4.46 9.23 7.79
CA PRO A 96 5.52 9.22 6.79
C PRO A 96 6.00 7.82 6.43
N LEU A 97 6.12 6.91 7.42
CA LEU A 97 6.56 5.52 7.19
C LEU A 97 5.57 4.76 6.31
N ILE A 98 4.28 4.91 6.57
CA ILE A 98 3.20 4.27 5.80
C ILE A 98 3.20 4.80 4.35
N ARG A 99 3.29 6.12 4.18
CA ARG A 99 3.30 6.77 2.86
C ARG A 99 4.54 6.40 2.05
N GLN A 100 5.72 6.42 2.69
CA GLN A 100 6.98 6.03 2.06
C GLN A 100 6.93 4.58 1.59
N PHE A 101 6.50 3.65 2.43
CA PHE A 101 6.41 2.24 2.03
C PHE A 101 5.50 2.04 0.81
N LYS A 102 4.33 2.70 0.77
CA LYS A 102 3.43 2.63 -0.39
C LYS A 102 4.12 3.08 -1.69
N GLU A 103 4.92 4.14 -1.62
CA GLU A 103 5.68 4.63 -2.77
C GLU A 103 6.79 3.65 -3.16
N GLU A 104 7.55 3.14 -2.19
CA GLU A 104 8.60 2.14 -2.42
C GLU A 104 8.09 0.92 -3.18
N VAL A 105 6.91 0.39 -2.83
CA VAL A 105 6.30 -0.75 -3.54
C VAL A 105 6.09 -0.45 -5.02
N LEU A 106 5.62 0.75 -5.36
CA LEU A 106 5.39 1.14 -6.76
C LEU A 106 6.67 1.42 -7.53
N MET A 107 7.78 1.68 -6.85
CA MET A 107 9.09 1.95 -7.45
C MET A 107 9.98 0.71 -7.52
N ARG A 108 9.54 -0.42 -6.97
CA ARG A 108 10.24 -1.69 -7.05
C ARG A 108 10.21 -2.26 -8.47
N GLN A 109 11.37 -2.19 -9.12
CA GLN A 109 11.56 -2.66 -10.49
C GLN A 109 11.34 -4.18 -10.61
N ASP A 110 11.75 -4.96 -9.62
CA ASP A 110 11.57 -6.41 -9.58
C ASP A 110 10.08 -6.83 -9.46
N LEU A 111 9.27 -6.08 -8.71
CA LEU A 111 7.82 -6.26 -8.69
C LEU A 111 7.18 -5.89 -10.02
N PHE A 112 7.59 -4.78 -10.62
CA PHE A 112 7.10 -4.36 -11.93
C PHE A 112 7.41 -5.42 -13.01
N LEU A 113 8.64 -5.93 -13.05
CA LEU A 113 9.03 -6.99 -13.98
C LEU A 113 8.27 -8.30 -13.72
N SER A 114 8.04 -8.65 -12.46
CA SER A 114 7.22 -9.82 -12.10
C SER A 114 5.78 -9.66 -12.60
N PHE A 115 5.20 -8.47 -12.42
CA PHE A 115 3.87 -8.13 -12.91
C PHE A 115 3.78 -8.20 -14.44
N GLU A 116 4.74 -7.60 -15.16
CA GLU A 116 4.78 -7.68 -16.63
C GLU A 116 4.93 -9.12 -17.13
N THR A 117 5.79 -9.91 -16.49
CA THR A 117 5.97 -11.34 -16.81
C THR A 117 4.65 -12.10 -16.67
N ALA A 118 3.93 -11.93 -15.55
CA ALA A 118 2.64 -12.58 -15.36
C ALA A 118 1.62 -12.16 -16.43
N GLN A 119 1.59 -10.87 -16.81
CA GLN A 119 0.73 -10.40 -17.90
C GLN A 119 1.09 -11.04 -19.25
N GLN A 120 2.38 -11.21 -19.54
CA GLN A 120 2.84 -11.86 -20.77
C GLN A 120 2.46 -13.34 -20.80
N ASN A 121 2.66 -14.06 -19.69
CA ASN A 121 2.28 -15.47 -19.56
C ASN A 121 0.76 -15.67 -19.75
N LEU A 122 -0.06 -14.81 -19.14
CA LEU A 122 -1.52 -14.86 -19.32
C LEU A 122 -1.94 -14.68 -20.78
N LYS A 123 -1.29 -13.76 -21.50
CA LYS A 123 -1.54 -13.55 -22.94
C LYS A 123 -1.11 -14.77 -23.77
N ALA A 124 0.04 -15.36 -23.46
CA ALA A 124 0.56 -16.54 -24.17
C ALA A 124 -0.35 -17.77 -24.01
N GLN A 125 -1.05 -17.87 -22.88
CA GLN A 125 -1.97 -18.97 -22.59
C GLN A 125 -3.42 -18.72 -23.09
N ASP A 126 -3.69 -17.57 -23.72
CA ASP A 126 -5.03 -17.12 -24.16
C ASP A 126 -6.10 -17.20 -23.04
N LEU A 127 -5.68 -16.96 -21.80
CA LEU A 127 -6.54 -17.04 -20.62
C LEU A 127 -7.39 -15.78 -20.48
N LYS A 128 -8.71 -15.93 -20.67
CA LYS A 128 -9.67 -14.83 -20.49
C LYS A 128 -10.11 -14.69 -19.05
N LEU A 129 -9.67 -13.62 -18.40
CA LEU A 129 -10.15 -13.20 -17.09
C LEU A 129 -11.49 -12.48 -17.20
N ASP A 130 -12.25 -12.42 -16.11
CA ASP A 130 -13.44 -11.58 -16.03
C ASP A 130 -13.10 -10.07 -16.09
N MET A 131 -14.12 -9.23 -16.28
CA MET A 131 -13.96 -7.79 -16.42
C MET A 131 -13.30 -7.12 -15.20
N ALA A 132 -13.59 -7.60 -13.98
CA ALA A 132 -13.04 -7.00 -12.76
C ALA A 132 -11.54 -7.27 -12.66
N ASN A 133 -11.11 -8.50 -12.96
CA ASN A 133 -9.71 -8.91 -12.97
C ASN A 133 -8.91 -8.23 -14.10
N GLN A 134 -9.51 -8.06 -15.28
CA GLN A 134 -8.91 -7.24 -16.35
C GLN A 134 -8.74 -5.76 -15.93
N ARG A 135 -9.74 -5.22 -15.23
CA ARG A 135 -9.70 -3.85 -14.72
C ARG A 135 -8.63 -3.69 -13.64
N LEU A 136 -8.48 -4.66 -12.74
CA LEU A 136 -7.43 -4.72 -11.72
C LEU A 136 -6.04 -4.63 -12.37
N ILE A 137 -5.77 -5.46 -13.37
CA ILE A 137 -4.52 -5.46 -14.14
C ILE A 137 -4.27 -4.08 -14.75
N THR A 138 -5.30 -3.48 -15.37
CA THR A 138 -5.19 -2.15 -15.99
C THR A 138 -4.84 -1.07 -14.97
N LEU A 139 -5.44 -1.13 -13.78
CA LEU A 139 -5.17 -0.18 -12.69
C LEU A 139 -3.75 -0.33 -12.14
N TRP A 140 -3.27 -1.56 -11.93
CA TRP A 140 -1.90 -1.80 -11.48
C TRP A 140 -0.87 -1.33 -12.51
N ALA A 141 -1.06 -1.66 -13.79
CA ALA A 141 -0.19 -1.18 -14.86
C ALA A 141 -0.15 0.36 -14.93
N LEU A 142 -1.30 1.01 -14.69
CA LEU A 142 -1.36 2.47 -14.61
C LEU A 142 -0.59 3.02 -13.39
N LYS A 143 -0.72 2.40 -12.21
CA LYS A 143 0.01 2.80 -11.00
C LYS A 143 1.52 2.71 -11.20
N PHE A 144 2.03 1.58 -11.71
CA PHE A 144 3.46 1.41 -12.02
C PHE A 144 3.97 2.42 -13.06
N ARG A 145 3.22 2.66 -14.14
CA ARG A 145 3.61 3.66 -15.13
C ARG A 145 3.69 5.07 -14.52
N LYS A 146 2.70 5.45 -13.72
CA LYS A 146 2.66 6.76 -13.04
C LYS A 146 3.71 6.89 -11.94
N SER A 147 4.17 5.78 -11.35
CA SER A 147 5.26 5.83 -10.37
C SER A 147 6.61 6.17 -11.01
N GLY A 148 6.74 5.96 -12.32
CA GLY A 148 7.99 6.14 -13.05
C GLY A 148 8.94 4.96 -12.89
N VAL A 149 8.47 3.78 -12.46
CA VAL A 149 9.31 2.58 -12.29
C VAL A 149 10.03 2.11 -13.56
N HIS A 150 9.53 2.53 -14.72
CA HIS A 150 10.11 2.25 -16.03
C HIS A 150 11.23 3.22 -16.42
N LEU A 151 11.39 4.33 -15.69
CA LEU A 151 12.46 5.29 -15.93
C LEU A 151 13.81 4.70 -15.50
N GLN A 152 14.89 5.17 -16.13
CA GLN A 152 16.26 4.73 -15.83
C GLN A 152 17.20 5.92 -15.68
N GLY A 153 18.30 5.71 -14.95
CA GLY A 153 19.37 6.69 -14.78
C GLY A 153 18.88 8.01 -14.19
N ARG A 154 19.37 9.14 -14.74
CA ARG A 154 19.10 10.49 -14.20
C ARG A 154 17.60 10.84 -14.07
N ALA A 155 16.76 10.35 -14.97
CA ALA A 155 15.32 10.64 -14.92
C ALA A 155 14.62 9.95 -13.73
N GLN A 156 15.07 8.73 -13.40
CA GLN A 156 14.59 8.01 -12.22
C GLN A 156 15.05 8.75 -10.96
N GLU A 157 16.36 9.01 -10.83
CA GLU A 157 16.95 9.72 -9.69
C GLU A 157 16.26 11.05 -9.39
N GLU A 158 16.01 11.86 -10.42
CA GLU A 158 15.34 13.16 -10.26
C GLU A 158 13.87 13.01 -9.84
N LEU A 159 13.14 12.02 -10.37
CA LEU A 159 11.78 11.75 -9.94
C LEU A 159 11.73 11.30 -8.46
N HIS A 160 12.67 10.46 -8.03
CA HIS A 160 12.79 10.06 -6.62
C HIS A 160 13.04 11.27 -5.71
N ARG A 161 13.99 12.13 -6.10
CA ARG A 161 14.33 13.35 -5.35
C ARG A 161 13.11 14.27 -5.20
N LEU A 162 12.43 14.57 -6.30
CA LEU A 162 11.25 15.43 -6.32
C LEU A 162 10.09 14.87 -5.50
N LYS A 163 9.86 13.55 -5.55
CA LYS A 163 8.81 12.90 -4.74
C LYS A 163 9.11 12.96 -3.24
N ALA A 164 10.36 12.72 -2.85
CA ALA A 164 10.77 12.82 -1.44
C ALA A 164 10.62 14.26 -0.93
N GLU A 165 11.01 15.25 -1.72
CA GLU A 165 10.84 16.67 -1.42
C GLU A 165 9.35 17.05 -1.27
N LEU A 166 8.49 16.57 -2.18
CA LEU A 166 7.05 16.81 -2.13
C LEU A 166 6.41 16.23 -0.87
N ILE A 167 6.72 14.97 -0.51
CA ILE A 167 6.19 14.33 0.72
C ILE A 167 6.54 15.15 1.95
N LEU A 168 7.77 15.67 2.02
CA LEU A 168 8.23 16.47 3.16
C LEU A 168 7.55 17.85 3.20
N LEU A 169 7.31 18.46 2.04
CA LEU A 169 6.60 19.73 1.91
C LEU A 169 5.13 19.60 2.31
N GLU A 170 4.43 18.56 1.84
CA GLU A 170 3.04 18.26 2.19
C GLU A 170 2.88 18.08 3.71
N ALA A 171 3.72 17.25 4.32
CA ALA A 171 3.71 17.01 5.77
C ALA A 171 4.00 18.28 6.58
N THR A 172 4.91 19.13 6.09
CA THR A 172 5.21 20.43 6.74
C THR A 172 4.02 21.38 6.64
N PHE A 173 3.38 21.44 5.48
CA PHE A 173 2.19 22.27 5.27
C PHE A 173 1.02 21.84 6.16
N GLU A 174 0.71 20.54 6.23
CA GLU A 174 -0.34 20.01 7.11
C GLU A 174 -0.05 20.31 8.58
N ARG A 175 1.20 20.13 9.03
CA ARG A 175 1.62 20.48 10.40
C ARG A 175 1.38 21.96 10.68
N ASN A 176 1.81 22.85 9.79
CA ASN A 176 1.69 24.30 9.99
C ASN A 176 0.23 24.72 10.19
N ILE A 177 -0.72 24.11 9.46
CA ILE A 177 -2.15 24.36 9.64
C ILE A 177 -2.63 23.82 10.98
N ASN A 178 -2.27 22.57 11.31
CA ASN A 178 -2.79 21.88 12.49
C ASN A 178 -2.25 22.44 13.82
N THR A 179 -1.05 23.02 13.82
CA THR A 179 -0.42 23.59 15.03
C THR A 179 -0.56 25.10 15.13
N HIS A 180 -1.30 25.74 14.22
CA HIS A 180 -1.50 27.18 14.25
C HIS A 180 -2.41 27.57 15.42
N ASP A 181 -1.99 28.55 16.22
CA ASP A 181 -2.68 29.02 17.42
C ASP A 181 -3.04 30.51 17.38
N SER A 182 -2.99 31.17 16.20
CA SER A 182 -3.32 32.59 16.14
C SER A 182 -4.76 32.85 16.56
N THR A 183 -4.90 33.79 17.48
CA THR A 183 -6.20 34.31 17.96
C THR A 183 -6.36 35.77 17.57
N ILE A 184 -7.58 36.20 17.28
CA ILE A 184 -7.92 37.64 17.22
C ILE A 184 -8.22 38.09 18.66
N GLN A 185 -7.46 39.06 19.18
CA GLN A 185 -7.78 39.70 20.46
C GLN A 185 -8.93 40.70 20.25
N VAL A 186 -9.99 40.58 21.06
CA VAL A 186 -11.18 41.46 21.05
C VAL A 186 -11.12 42.40 22.24
#